data_AF-A0A7V2VHC3-F1
#
_entry.id   AF-A0A7V2VHC3-F1
#
_cell.length_a   1.000
_cell.length_b   1.000
_cell.length_c   1.000
_cell.angle_alpha   90.00
_cell.angle_beta   90.00
_cell.angle_gamma   90.00
#
_symmetry.space_group_name_H-M   'P 1'
#
loop_
_entity.id
_entity.type
_entity.pdbx_description
1 polymer ?
#
loop_
_entity_poly.entity_id
_entity_poly.type
_entity_poly.pdbx_seq_one_letter_code
_entity_poly.pdbx_strand_id
1 'polypeptide(L)' 'MNGYIGKILHVDLSTGELWDEPLNEKYARAFVGGSGLAARYLYDMVD' A
#
# COMPACT_ATOMS: atom_id res chain seq x y z
N MET A 1 2.96 -14.62 2.71
CA MET A 1 3.02 -13.78 3.93
C MET A 1 1.81 -14.09 4.80
N ASN A 2 1.96 -14.56 6.04
CA ASN A 2 0.82 -14.83 6.93
C ASN A 2 0.47 -13.55 7.72
N GLY A 3 -0.81 -13.19 7.83
CA GLY A 3 -1.28 -12.01 8.58
C GLY A 3 -1.60 -10.76 7.74
N TYR A 4 -1.28 -10.75 6.45
CA TYR A 4 -1.67 -9.68 5.52
C TYR A 4 -2.71 -10.19 4.53
N ILE A 5 -3.65 -9.33 4.14
CA ILE A 5 -4.61 -9.62 3.05
C ILE A 5 -3.86 -9.75 1.70
N GLY A 6 -2.73 -9.07 1.54
CA GLY A 6 -1.89 -9.18 0.35
C GLY A 6 -2.27 -8.23 -0.79
N LYS A 7 -3.12 -7.23 -0.53
CA LYS A 7 -3.46 -6.17 -1.49
C LYS A 7 -3.76 -4.84 -0.81
N ILE A 8 -3.67 -3.76 -1.58
CA ILE A 8 -4.02 -2.38 -1.23
C ILE A 8 -5.14 -1.94 -2.18
N LEU A 9 -6.20 -1.36 -1.63
CA LEU A 9 -7.24 -0.72 -2.43
C LEU A 9 -6.81 0.71 -2.74
N HIS A 10 -6.76 1.05 -4.01
CA HIS A 10 -6.66 2.42 -4.47
C HIS A 10 -8.04 2.99 -4.77
N VAL A 11 -8.18 4.28 -4.49
CA VAL A 11 -9.41 5.03 -4.69
C VAL A 11 -9.06 6.37 -5.31
N ASP A 12 -9.47 6.60 -6.55
CA ASP A 12 -9.47 7.95 -7.12
C ASP A 12 -10.82 8.61 -6.86
N LEU A 13 -10.83 9.62 -5.99
CA LEU A 13 -12.03 10.36 -5.62
C LEU A 13 -12.50 11.34 -6.71
N SER A 14 -11.66 11.63 -7.71
CA SER A 14 -11.99 12.52 -8.82
C SER A 14 -12.83 11.82 -9.89
N THR A 15 -12.53 10.55 -10.15
CA THR A 15 -13.17 9.72 -11.17
C THR A 15 -14.13 8.68 -10.58
N GLY A 16 -13.96 8.33 -9.30
CA GLY A 16 -14.67 7.23 -8.64
C GLY A 16 -14.09 5.86 -8.97
N GLU A 17 -12.91 5.78 -9.59
CA GLU A 17 -12.27 4.51 -9.95
C GLU A 17 -11.67 3.81 -8.72
N LEU A 18 -11.80 2.48 -8.71
CA LEU A 18 -11.27 1.59 -7.69
C LEU A 18 -10.43 0.51 -8.35
N TRP A 19 -9.24 0.24 -7.83
CA TRP A 19 -8.44 -0.91 -8.26
C TRP A 19 -7.63 -1.52 -7.11
N ASP A 20 -7.37 -2.83 -7.23
CA ASP A 20 -6.53 -3.57 -6.30
C ASP A 20 -5.07 -3.53 -6.77
N GLU A 21 -4.15 -3.12 -5.90
CA GLU A 21 -2.71 -3.32 -6.09
C GLU A 21 -2.23 -4.51 -5.23
N PRO A 22 -1.51 -5.49 -5.79
CA PRO A 22 -0.85 -6.52 -5.00
C PRO A 22 0.14 -5.92 -3.98
N LEU A 23 0.07 -6.34 -2.73
CA LEU A 23 0.94 -5.83 -1.68
C LEU A 23 2.41 -6.13 -2.00
N ASN A 24 3.25 -5.10 -2.01
CA ASN A 24 4.69 -5.27 -2.13
C ASN A 24 5.27 -6.01 -0.90
N GLU A 25 5.58 -7.29 -1.06
CA GLU A 25 6.07 -8.11 0.06
C GLU A 25 7.43 -7.64 0.59
N LYS A 26 8.28 -7.00 -0.23
CA LYS A 26 9.56 -6.44 0.24
C LYS A 26 9.29 -5.30 1.22
N TYR A 27 8.33 -4.44 0.92
CA TYR A 27 7.94 -3.36 1.82
C TYR A 27 7.28 -3.88 3.09
N ALA A 28 6.34 -4.84 2.97
CA ALA A 28 5.72 -5.44 4.13
C ALA A 28 6.73 -6.11 5.08
N ARG A 29 7.76 -6.79 4.55
CA ARG A 29 8.85 -7.35 5.36
C ARG A 29 9.73 -6.28 6.02
N ALA A 30 10.02 -5.18 5.33
CA ALA A 30 10.89 -4.13 5.83
C ALA A 30 10.19 -3.22 6.86
N PHE A 31 8.88 -2.98 6.71
CA PHE A 31 8.15 -1.95 7.46
C PHE A 31 6.97 -2.50 8.28
N VAL A 32 6.70 -3.80 8.21
CA VAL A 32 5.68 -4.55 8.98
C VAL A 32 4.23 -4.14 8.71
N GLY A 33 3.90 -2.89 8.42
CA GLY A 33 2.52 -2.44 8.22
C GLY A 33 2.24 -1.11 8.90
N GLY A 34 0.95 -0.78 9.04
CA GLY A 34 0.50 0.43 9.73
C GLY A 34 1.20 1.70 9.22
N SER A 35 1.66 2.53 10.15
CA SER A 35 2.30 3.82 9.85
C SER A 35 3.63 3.69 9.12
N GLY A 36 4.45 2.66 9.42
CA GLY A 36 5.74 2.47 8.77
C GLY A 36 5.61 2.14 7.29
N LEU A 37 4.69 1.22 6.98
CA LEU A 37 4.39 0.87 5.59
C LEU A 37 3.72 2.03 4.84
N ALA A 38 2.79 2.73 5.49
CA ALA A 38 2.14 3.90 4.91
C ALA A 38 3.15 5.02 4.56
N ALA A 39 4.11 5.30 5.45
CA ALA A 39 5.16 6.29 5.21
C ALA A 39 6.06 5.93 4.01
N ARG A 40 6.37 4.65 3.80
CA ARG A 40 7.11 4.18 2.62
C ARG A 40 6.36 4.45 1.33
N TYR A 41 5.06 4.11 1.27
CA TYR A 41 4.24 4.37 0.09
C TYR A 41 4.10 5.88 -0.16
N LEU A 42 3.86 6.67 0.88
CA LEU A 42 3.79 8.12 0.75
C LEU A 42 5.08 8.69 0.17
N TYR A 43 6.24 8.27 0.69
CA TYR A 43 7.54 8.71 0.17
C TYR A 43 7.71 8.39 -1.32
N ASP A 44 7.22 7.25 -1.81
CA ASP A 44 7.31 6.90 -3.23
C ASP A 44 6.35 7.70 -4.13
N MET A 45 5.31 8.32 -3.56
CA MET A 45 4.28 9.08 -4.28
C MET A 45 4.51 10.60 -4.26
N VAL A 46 5.42 11.09 -3.42
CA VAL A 46 5.68 12.52 -3.24
C VAL A 46 7.14 12.84 -3.57
N ASP A 47 7.36 13.91 -4.34
CA ASP A 47 8.66 14.54 -4.56
C ASP A 47 8.89 15.68 -3.54
#